data_AF-A0A255T5F0-F1
#
_entry.id   AF-A0A255T5F0-F1
#
_cell.length_a   1.000
_cell.length_b   1.000
_cell.length_c   1.000
_cell.angle_alpha   90.00
_cell.angle_beta   90.00
_cell.angle_gamma   90.00
#
_symmetry.space_group_name_H-M   'P 1'
#
loop_
_entity.id
_entity.type
_entity.pdbx_description
1 polymer ?
#
loop_
_entity_poly.entity_id
_entity_poly.type
_entity_poly.pdbx_seq_one_letter_code
_entity_poly.pdbx_strand_id
1 'polypeptide(L)'
;MIIIEPAAEAGRRLSHPVVERSWVVILLLCMITETKMESKLNILSDFLKFFKEQQESIPYNFNVLDEQCGHIVENSHTNMLMKLLEYKNQYGYVFLKSFFAYIGMDIEIKSGIVKFEREQNYKRYDKNGRIDGLIYQQNQFALIIENKVNGAANQPEQLKKYIEGTQNDNNIFPETDKKSRVDKIWVVFLTKDGDEKPDKRSLTYMQEQGICSSIGEVLEGPRYASISYREHILPWLREEVQPCVMQKEQVLNTGLLQYIDFLEGMLGIRKSETKMMEQNKQWLKKKLDLNKPFVELNKDLRSIRLDLRKQQKSLV
;
A
#
# COMPACT_ATOMS: atom_id res chain seq x y z
N MET A 1 -10.16 35.04 -30.69
CA MET A 1 -8.81 34.72 -30.17
C MET A 1 -8.82 35.03 -28.69
N ILE A 2 -9.20 34.05 -27.86
CA ILE A 2 -9.22 34.23 -26.41
C ILE A 2 -7.90 33.65 -25.91
N ILE A 3 -7.06 34.54 -25.39
CA ILE A 3 -5.79 34.21 -24.76
C ILE A 3 -6.13 33.49 -23.45
N ILE A 4 -5.78 32.21 -23.36
CA ILE A 4 -5.79 31.49 -22.09
C ILE A 4 -4.49 31.91 -21.39
N GLU A 5 -4.58 32.88 -20.48
CA GLU A 5 -3.48 33.13 -19.56
C GLU A 5 -3.30 31.89 -18.66
N PRO A 6 -2.04 31.50 -18.36
CA PRO A 6 -1.79 30.40 -17.44
C PRO A 6 -2.32 30.83 -16.07
N ALA A 7 -3.18 30.01 -15.46
CA ALA A 7 -3.57 30.16 -14.07
C ALA A 7 -2.35 29.89 -13.16
N ALA A 8 -1.47 30.88 -13.11
CA ALA A 8 -0.30 30.96 -12.27
C ALA A 8 -0.56 31.95 -11.12
N GLU A 9 -1.76 31.96 -10.52
CA GLU A 9 -2.01 32.78 -9.32
C GLU A 9 -3.24 32.34 -8.50
N ALA A 10 -3.33 31.04 -8.25
CA ALA A 10 -4.13 30.50 -7.14
C ALA A 10 -3.25 29.54 -6.32
N GLY A 11 -2.21 30.10 -5.70
CA GLY A 11 -1.41 29.46 -4.67
C GLY A 11 -2.22 29.22 -3.39
N ARG A 12 -3.13 28.25 -3.41
CA ARG A 12 -3.47 27.45 -2.23
C ARG A 12 -3.31 25.99 -2.64
N ARG A 13 -2.34 25.33 -2.04
CA ARG A 13 -2.16 23.88 -2.14
C ARG A 13 -3.47 23.22 -1.68
N LEU A 14 -4.30 22.81 -2.63
CA LEU A 14 -5.40 21.87 -2.40
C LEU A 14 -4.73 20.51 -2.19
N SER A 15 -4.71 20.05 -0.94
CA SER A 15 -3.94 18.91 -0.45
C SER A 15 -4.50 17.53 -0.80
N HIS A 16 -5.35 17.42 -1.82
CA HIS A 16 -5.84 16.13 -2.32
C HIS A 16 -5.57 15.93 -3.83
N PRO A 17 -4.33 15.58 -4.23
CA PRO A 17 -3.92 15.62 -5.64
C PRO A 17 -4.52 14.51 -6.50
N VAL A 18 -4.98 13.41 -5.91
CA VAL A 18 -5.30 12.18 -6.67
C VAL A 18 -6.76 12.10 -7.11
N VAL A 19 -7.67 12.60 -6.26
CA VAL A 19 -9.13 12.51 -6.49
C VAL A 19 -9.60 13.59 -7.47
N GLU A 20 -9.26 14.86 -7.25
CA GLU A 20 -9.66 15.96 -8.16
C GLU A 20 -9.12 15.77 -9.59
N ARG A 21 -7.83 15.41 -9.74
CA ARG A 21 -7.20 15.27 -11.06
C ARG A 21 -7.76 14.12 -11.88
N SER A 22 -8.25 13.06 -11.24
CA SER A 22 -8.82 11.92 -11.94
C SER A 22 -10.23 12.19 -12.45
N TRP A 23 -11.06 12.92 -11.69
CA TRP A 23 -12.47 13.16 -12.05
C TRP A 23 -12.66 14.27 -13.07
N VAL A 24 -11.89 15.36 -12.99
CA VAL A 24 -11.89 16.38 -14.04
C VAL A 24 -11.45 15.76 -15.38
N VAL A 25 -10.49 14.85 -15.36
CA VAL A 25 -10.07 14.09 -16.55
C VAL A 25 -11.15 13.11 -17.03
N ILE A 26 -11.83 12.37 -16.13
CA ILE A 26 -12.95 11.48 -16.50
C ILE A 26 -14.11 12.28 -17.11
N LEU A 27 -14.47 13.42 -16.53
CA LEU A 27 -15.49 14.33 -17.08
C LEU A 27 -15.08 14.92 -18.42
N LEU A 28 -13.85 15.43 -18.53
CA LEU A 28 -13.30 15.92 -19.80
C LEU A 28 -13.36 14.83 -20.87
N LEU A 29 -13.01 13.58 -20.53
CA LEU A 29 -13.05 12.44 -21.44
C LEU A 29 -14.49 12.00 -21.81
N CYS A 30 -15.44 11.99 -20.86
CA CYS A 30 -16.86 11.73 -21.13
C CYS A 30 -17.49 12.80 -22.03
N MET A 31 -16.98 14.03 -21.95
CA MET A 31 -17.39 15.12 -22.81
C MET A 31 -16.73 15.08 -24.20
N ILE A 32 -15.79 14.18 -24.49
CA ILE A 32 -15.19 14.11 -25.83
C ILE A 32 -16.13 13.47 -26.86
N THR A 33 -17.10 12.64 -26.46
CA THR A 33 -17.67 11.70 -27.43
C THR A 33 -18.86 12.14 -28.29
N GLU A 34 -19.79 13.07 -27.94
CA GLU A 34 -20.97 13.21 -28.85
C GLU A 34 -21.86 14.47 -28.81
N THR A 35 -21.55 15.55 -28.06
CA THR A 35 -22.43 16.75 -27.96
C THR A 35 -21.82 18.06 -28.50
N LYS A 36 -22.66 19.09 -28.76
CA LYS A 36 -22.19 20.44 -29.14
C LYS A 36 -21.34 21.05 -28.02
N MET A 37 -20.32 21.85 -28.36
CA MET A 37 -19.36 22.43 -27.40
C MET A 37 -20.02 23.28 -26.30
N GLU A 38 -21.05 24.05 -26.62
CA GLU A 38 -21.77 24.89 -25.64
C GLU A 38 -22.50 24.06 -24.57
N SER A 39 -23.13 22.94 -24.93
CA SER A 39 -23.77 22.06 -23.94
C SER A 39 -22.75 21.40 -23.01
N LYS A 40 -21.52 21.16 -23.48
CA LYS A 40 -20.44 20.58 -22.67
C LYS A 40 -19.94 21.55 -21.62
N LEU A 41 -19.74 22.82 -21.98
CA LEU A 41 -19.31 23.86 -21.06
C LEU A 41 -20.33 24.08 -19.93
N ASN A 42 -21.62 24.03 -20.24
CA ASN A 42 -22.69 24.14 -19.23
C ASN A 42 -22.68 22.95 -18.27
N ILE A 43 -22.55 21.72 -18.77
CA ILE A 43 -22.47 20.51 -17.92
C ILE A 43 -21.24 20.55 -17.01
N LEU A 44 -20.09 20.98 -17.54
CA LEU A 44 -18.87 21.12 -16.76
C LEU A 44 -19.03 22.18 -15.66
N SER A 45 -19.61 23.34 -16.00
CA SER A 45 -19.87 24.41 -15.03
C SER A 45 -20.81 23.96 -13.91
N ASP A 46 -21.92 23.31 -14.28
CA ASP A 46 -22.87 22.73 -13.35
C ASP A 46 -22.21 21.67 -12.45
N PHE A 47 -21.35 20.81 -13.01
CA PHE A 47 -20.63 19.80 -12.26
C PHE A 47 -19.65 20.43 -11.28
N LEU A 48 -18.87 21.43 -11.71
CA LEU A 48 -17.90 22.12 -10.85
C LEU A 48 -18.60 22.80 -9.66
N LYS A 49 -19.77 23.39 -9.90
CA LYS A 49 -20.59 23.96 -8.81
C LYS A 49 -21.05 22.87 -7.83
N PHE A 50 -21.63 21.78 -8.35
CA PHE A 50 -22.06 20.65 -7.53
C PHE A 50 -20.91 20.04 -6.73
N PHE A 51 -19.76 19.82 -7.39
CA PHE A 51 -18.56 19.27 -6.77
C PHE A 51 -18.06 20.16 -5.63
N LYS A 52 -18.03 21.49 -5.84
CA LYS A 52 -17.64 22.45 -4.80
C LYS A 52 -18.59 22.42 -3.60
N GLU A 53 -19.89 22.35 -3.83
CA GLU A 53 -20.89 22.21 -2.75
C GLU A 53 -20.70 20.91 -1.96
N GLN A 54 -20.35 19.80 -2.64
CA GLN A 54 -20.00 18.55 -1.94
C GLN A 54 -18.71 18.69 -1.13
N GLN A 55 -17.68 19.32 -1.68
CA GLN A 55 -16.39 19.54 -1.00
C GLN A 55 -16.56 20.37 0.27
N GLU A 56 -17.38 21.42 0.23
CA GLU A 56 -17.70 22.26 1.40
C GLU A 56 -18.52 21.51 2.48
N SER A 57 -19.22 20.43 2.11
CA SER A 57 -20.00 19.61 3.04
C SER A 57 -19.19 18.57 3.81
N ILE A 58 -17.94 18.33 3.41
CA ILE A 58 -17.06 17.34 4.03
C ILE A 58 -16.26 18.01 5.16
N PRO A 59 -16.17 17.42 6.36
CA PRO A 59 -15.30 17.92 7.41
C PRO A 59 -13.86 18.07 6.92
N TYR A 60 -13.18 19.11 7.39
CA TYR A 60 -11.77 19.33 7.04
C TYR A 60 -10.92 18.12 7.48
N ASN A 61 -10.35 17.40 6.51
CA ASN A 61 -9.46 16.28 6.80
C ASN A 61 -8.03 16.79 7.00
N PHE A 62 -7.53 16.69 8.23
CA PHE A 62 -6.14 17.02 8.55
C PHE A 62 -5.38 15.76 8.92
N ASN A 63 -4.72 15.16 7.92
CA ASN A 63 -3.80 14.06 8.10
C ASN A 63 -2.39 14.50 7.70
N VAL A 64 -1.45 14.43 8.64
CA VAL A 64 -0.07 14.88 8.40
C VAL A 64 0.64 14.03 7.35
N LEU A 65 0.23 12.76 7.19
CA LEU A 65 0.78 11.85 6.20
C LEU A 65 0.30 12.17 4.79
N ASP A 66 -0.92 12.69 4.63
CA ASP A 66 -1.44 13.10 3.32
C ASP A 66 -0.60 14.25 2.72
N GLU A 67 -0.12 15.18 3.55
CA GLU A 67 0.80 16.26 3.14
C GLU A 67 2.18 15.75 2.69
N GLN A 68 2.55 14.55 3.12
CA GLN A 68 3.78 13.87 2.74
C GLN A 68 3.56 12.75 1.71
N CYS A 69 2.33 12.58 1.18
CA CYS A 69 1.96 11.43 0.36
C CYS A 69 2.87 11.23 -0.87
N GLY A 70 3.40 12.30 -1.46
CA GLY A 70 4.38 12.22 -2.56
C GLY A 70 5.79 11.76 -2.16
N HIS A 71 6.08 11.71 -0.86
CA HIS A 71 7.36 11.33 -0.25
C HIS A 71 7.26 10.05 0.59
N ILE A 72 6.04 9.55 0.85
CA ILE A 72 5.83 8.25 1.49
C ILE A 72 6.12 7.17 0.45
N VAL A 73 7.38 6.71 0.46
CA VAL A 73 7.85 5.59 -0.35
C VAL A 73 7.62 4.26 0.39
N GLU A 74 7.88 3.14 -0.29
CA GLU A 74 7.81 1.77 0.26
C GLU A 74 8.52 1.66 1.62
N ASN A 75 9.69 2.32 1.67
CA ASN A 75 10.51 2.66 2.83
C ASN A 75 9.75 3.01 4.10
N SER A 76 8.91 4.02 3.92
CA SER A 76 8.15 4.70 4.96
C SER A 76 7.08 3.77 5.53
N HIS A 77 6.39 3.05 4.66
CA HIS A 77 5.38 2.07 5.03
C HIS A 77 5.95 0.92 5.88
N THR A 78 7.10 0.37 5.47
CA THR A 78 7.80 -0.65 6.26
C THR A 78 8.24 -0.11 7.61
N ASN A 79 8.78 1.11 7.66
CA ASN A 79 9.19 1.74 8.91
C ASN A 79 8.03 1.95 9.89
N MET A 80 6.86 2.35 9.40
CA MET A 80 5.65 2.54 10.22
C MET A 80 5.14 1.21 10.77
N LEU A 81 5.03 0.18 9.92
CA LEU A 81 4.66 -1.18 10.34
C LEU A 81 5.65 -1.71 11.38
N MET A 82 6.95 -1.65 11.11
CA MET A 82 8.00 -2.10 12.03
C MET A 82 7.95 -1.35 13.36
N LYS A 83 7.61 -0.05 13.38
CA LYS A 83 7.47 0.71 14.61
C LYS A 83 6.29 0.26 15.47
N LEU A 84 5.17 -0.10 14.82
CA LEU A 84 4.02 -0.70 15.50
C LEU A 84 4.38 -2.07 16.07
N LEU A 85 5.02 -2.95 15.29
CA LEU A 85 5.41 -4.29 15.74
C LEU A 85 6.42 -4.27 16.90
N GLU A 86 7.22 -3.21 17.02
CA GLU A 86 8.20 -3.00 18.10
C GLU A 86 7.54 -2.62 19.44
N TYR A 87 6.24 -2.24 19.43
CA TYR A 87 5.52 -1.84 20.64
C TYR A 87 5.49 -2.96 21.69
N LYS A 88 5.81 -2.60 22.93
CA LYS A 88 5.79 -3.48 24.10
C LYS A 88 4.90 -2.93 25.19
N ASN A 89 4.17 -3.82 25.84
CA ASN A 89 3.58 -3.57 27.14
C ASN A 89 3.98 -4.70 28.12
N GLN A 90 3.31 -4.78 29.27
CA GLN A 90 3.58 -5.80 30.30
C GLN A 90 3.44 -7.25 29.80
N TYR A 91 2.76 -7.49 28.68
CA TYR A 91 2.57 -8.80 28.05
C TYR A 91 3.57 -9.07 26.89
N GLY A 92 4.57 -8.21 26.73
CA GLY A 92 5.62 -8.29 25.72
C GLY A 92 5.25 -7.59 24.40
N TYR A 93 5.73 -8.13 23.27
CA TYR A 93 5.48 -7.61 21.92
C TYR A 93 4.06 -7.92 21.44
N VAL A 94 3.05 -7.26 22.03
CA VAL A 94 1.64 -7.60 21.81
C VAL A 94 1.19 -7.48 20.35
N PHE A 95 1.65 -6.43 19.64
CA PHE A 95 1.27 -6.25 18.24
C PHE A 95 2.01 -7.23 17.32
N LEU A 96 3.27 -7.58 17.61
CA LEU A 96 3.97 -8.61 16.83
C LEU A 96 3.31 -9.99 16.99
N LYS A 97 2.92 -10.35 18.22
CA LYS A 97 2.18 -11.60 18.48
C LYS A 97 0.83 -11.62 17.77
N SER A 98 0.07 -10.53 17.88
CA SER A 98 -1.20 -10.36 17.16
C SER A 98 -1.02 -10.45 15.66
N PHE A 99 0.01 -9.82 15.11
CA PHE A 99 0.33 -9.87 13.68
C PHE A 99 0.58 -11.31 13.21
N PHE A 100 1.44 -12.07 13.91
CA PHE A 100 1.71 -13.47 13.58
C PHE A 100 0.44 -14.33 13.57
N ALA A 101 -0.38 -14.21 14.61
CA ALA A 101 -1.65 -14.92 14.69
C ALA A 101 -2.60 -14.53 13.53
N TYR A 102 -2.70 -13.23 13.23
CA TYR A 102 -3.59 -12.69 12.20
C TYR A 102 -3.25 -13.20 10.80
N ILE A 103 -1.95 -13.33 10.48
CA ILE A 103 -1.50 -13.83 9.17
C ILE A 103 -1.25 -15.35 9.15
N GLY A 104 -1.65 -16.07 10.21
CA GLY A 104 -1.53 -17.53 10.28
C GLY A 104 -0.10 -18.06 10.40
N MET A 105 0.84 -17.25 10.90
CA MET A 105 2.23 -17.68 11.13
C MET A 105 2.41 -18.20 12.55
N ASP A 106 2.81 -19.47 12.68
CA ASP A 106 3.14 -20.10 13.95
C ASP A 106 4.59 -19.75 14.36
N ILE A 107 4.76 -18.56 14.96
CA ILE A 107 6.04 -18.07 15.47
C ILE A 107 5.93 -17.81 16.97
N GLU A 108 6.69 -18.59 17.74
CA GLU A 108 6.82 -18.38 19.18
C GLU A 108 7.88 -17.30 19.49
N ILE A 109 7.49 -16.26 20.23
CA ILE A 109 8.42 -15.27 20.78
C ILE A 109 8.81 -15.69 22.20
N LYS A 110 10.05 -16.16 22.36
CA LYS A 110 10.59 -16.57 23.67
C LYS A 110 11.06 -15.38 24.48
N SER A 111 11.38 -15.60 25.76
CA SER A 111 12.04 -14.59 26.60
C SER A 111 13.35 -14.11 25.95
N GLY A 112 13.54 -12.79 25.86
CA GLY A 112 14.77 -12.20 25.33
C GLY A 112 14.52 -10.97 24.46
N ILE A 113 15.55 -10.60 23.71
CA ILE A 113 15.54 -9.43 22.84
C ILE A 113 15.14 -9.86 21.43
N VAL A 114 14.05 -9.30 20.91
CA VAL A 114 13.75 -9.31 19.48
C VAL A 114 14.37 -8.06 18.87
N LYS A 115 15.14 -8.26 17.80
CA LYS A 115 15.81 -7.22 17.03
C LYS A 115 14.94 -6.82 15.85
N PHE A 116 14.89 -5.52 15.58
CA PHE A 116 14.16 -4.92 14.46
C PHE A 116 15.17 -4.15 13.61
N GLU A 117 15.48 -4.70 12.45
CA GLU A 117 16.42 -4.12 11.50
C GLU A 117 15.64 -3.61 10.29
N ARG A 118 15.94 -2.37 9.93
CA ARG A 118 15.27 -1.62 8.86
C ARG A 118 16.37 -1.07 7.97
N GLU A 119 16.02 -0.76 6.73
CA GLU A 119 16.94 -0.22 5.73
C GLU A 119 17.96 0.81 6.26
N GLN A 120 17.53 1.79 7.05
CA GLN A 120 18.42 2.87 7.52
C GLN A 120 19.54 2.38 8.46
N ASN A 121 19.39 1.19 9.04
CA ASN A 121 20.29 0.61 10.04
C ASN A 121 21.05 -0.63 9.52
N TYR A 122 20.68 -1.18 8.36
CA TYR A 122 21.20 -2.44 7.86
C TYR A 122 22.40 -2.20 6.92
N LYS A 123 23.58 -1.96 7.51
CA LYS A 123 24.86 -1.78 6.78
C LYS A 123 25.54 -3.08 6.35
N ARG A 124 24.93 -4.24 6.59
CA ARG A 124 25.44 -5.51 6.09
C ARG A 124 24.77 -5.79 4.74
N TYR A 125 25.54 -6.36 3.81
CA TYR A 125 25.09 -6.89 2.50
C TYR A 125 25.08 -5.90 1.33
N ASP A 126 26.28 -5.51 0.90
CA ASP A 126 26.54 -5.01 -0.47
C ASP A 126 26.25 -6.08 -1.55
N LYS A 127 26.37 -7.36 -1.21
CA LYS A 127 26.24 -8.50 -2.14
C LYS A 127 24.89 -9.22 -2.17
N ASN A 128 24.09 -9.17 -1.10
CA ASN A 128 22.82 -9.92 -1.00
C ASN A 128 21.56 -9.05 -1.15
N GLY A 129 21.72 -7.76 -1.47
CA GLY A 129 20.62 -6.82 -1.57
C GLY A 129 20.10 -6.35 -0.21
N ARG A 130 19.11 -5.46 -0.24
CA ARG A 130 18.68 -4.67 0.90
C ARG A 130 17.27 -5.07 1.33
N ILE A 131 17.17 -5.70 2.49
CA ILE A 131 15.89 -6.14 3.07
C ILE A 131 15.14 -4.91 3.61
N ASP A 132 13.86 -4.76 3.25
CA ASP A 132 13.04 -3.63 3.74
C ASP A 132 12.83 -3.69 5.26
N GLY A 133 12.44 -4.86 5.77
CA GLY A 133 12.29 -5.12 7.20
C GLY A 133 12.75 -6.52 7.59
N LEU A 134 13.57 -6.61 8.64
CA LEU A 134 14.03 -7.87 9.22
C LEU A 134 13.74 -7.86 10.73
N ILE A 135 12.98 -8.84 11.21
CA ILE A 135 12.70 -9.05 12.64
C ILE A 135 13.28 -10.39 13.04
N TYR A 136 14.11 -10.46 14.08
CA TYR A 136 14.64 -11.75 14.52
C TYR A 136 14.84 -11.83 16.03
N GLN A 137 14.76 -13.06 16.53
CA GLN A 137 15.25 -13.44 17.85
C GLN A 137 16.32 -14.50 17.65
N GLN A 138 17.52 -14.25 18.19
CA GLN A 138 18.70 -15.07 17.94
C GLN A 138 18.44 -16.56 18.18
N ASN A 139 18.86 -17.40 17.23
CA ASN A 139 18.64 -18.85 17.21
C ASN A 139 17.17 -19.32 17.28
N GLN A 140 16.18 -18.42 17.33
CA GLN A 140 14.76 -18.76 17.40
C GLN A 140 14.07 -18.57 16.06
N PHE A 141 14.03 -17.32 15.56
CA PHE A 141 13.37 -17.01 14.29
C PHE A 141 13.99 -15.80 13.59
N ALA A 142 13.80 -15.74 12.28
CA ALA A 142 13.97 -14.55 11.46
C ALA A 142 12.79 -14.38 10.50
N LEU A 143 12.16 -13.21 10.51
CA LEU A 143 11.08 -12.80 9.63
C LEU A 143 11.61 -11.74 8.67
N ILE A 144 11.57 -12.05 7.39
CA ILE A 144 11.85 -11.12 6.29
C ILE A 144 10.53 -10.51 5.83
N ILE A 145 10.45 -9.19 5.81
CA ILE A 145 9.33 -8.44 5.23
C ILE A 145 9.85 -7.75 3.97
N GLU A 146 9.32 -8.13 2.82
CA GLU A 146 9.51 -7.43 1.55
C GLU A 146 8.24 -6.68 1.21
N ASN A 147 8.32 -5.37 1.08
CA ASN A 147 7.20 -4.51 0.80
C ASN A 147 7.19 -4.15 -0.69
N LYS A 148 6.02 -4.12 -1.32
CA LYS A 148 5.79 -3.77 -2.72
C LYS A 148 4.54 -2.91 -2.86
N VAL A 149 4.21 -2.14 -1.83
CA VAL A 149 3.00 -1.28 -1.78
C VAL A 149 2.90 -0.28 -2.95
N ASN A 150 4.04 0.12 -3.52
CA ASN A 150 4.09 1.04 -4.66
C ASN A 150 4.32 0.34 -6.02
N GLY A 151 4.31 -0.99 -6.05
CA GLY A 151 4.50 -1.80 -7.26
C GLY A 151 5.87 -1.62 -7.93
N ALA A 152 6.92 -1.50 -7.12
CA ALA A 152 8.28 -1.52 -7.62
C ALA A 152 8.57 -2.87 -8.30
N ALA A 153 9.24 -2.84 -9.45
CA ALA A 153 9.54 -4.06 -10.20
C ALA A 153 10.38 -5.04 -9.36
N ASN A 154 9.96 -6.30 -9.33
CA ASN A 154 10.71 -7.37 -8.66
C ASN A 154 12.12 -7.47 -9.23
N GLN A 155 13.13 -7.40 -8.35
CA GLN A 155 14.49 -7.68 -8.75
C GLN A 155 14.69 -9.20 -8.90
N PRO A 156 15.47 -9.66 -9.88
CA PRO A 156 15.75 -11.09 -10.03
C PRO A 156 16.41 -11.70 -8.78
N GLU A 157 15.84 -12.81 -8.30
CA GLU A 157 16.35 -13.59 -7.15
C GLU A 157 16.42 -12.79 -5.84
N GLN A 158 15.58 -11.76 -5.69
CA GLN A 158 15.65 -10.84 -4.56
C GLN A 158 15.40 -11.55 -3.22
N LEU A 159 14.26 -12.23 -3.06
CA LEU A 159 13.95 -12.96 -1.83
C LEU A 159 14.91 -14.12 -1.62
N LYS A 160 15.37 -14.80 -2.69
CA LYS A 160 16.40 -15.83 -2.59
C LYS A 160 17.65 -15.28 -1.89
N LYS A 161 18.18 -14.14 -2.35
CA LYS A 161 19.37 -13.52 -1.74
C LYS A 161 19.15 -13.13 -0.29
N TYR A 162 17.94 -12.68 0.07
CA TYR A 162 17.60 -12.32 1.43
C TYR A 162 17.58 -13.55 2.34
N ILE A 163 16.92 -14.62 1.91
CA ILE A 163 16.86 -15.88 2.67
C ILE A 163 18.27 -16.44 2.84
N GLU A 164 19.08 -16.52 1.77
CA GLU A 164 20.47 -16.98 1.84
C GLU A 164 21.32 -16.08 2.75
N GLY A 165 21.12 -14.76 2.68
CA GLY A 165 21.82 -13.78 3.51
C GLY A 165 21.51 -13.96 5.00
N THR A 166 20.23 -14.10 5.34
CA THR A 166 19.73 -14.34 6.70
C THR A 166 20.17 -15.69 7.23
N GLN A 167 20.11 -16.75 6.41
CA GLN A 167 20.57 -18.09 6.77
C GLN A 167 22.07 -18.10 7.11
N ASN A 168 22.88 -17.34 6.35
CA ASN A 168 24.32 -17.28 6.55
C ASN A 168 24.76 -16.25 7.61
N ASP A 169 23.84 -15.50 8.23
CA ASP A 169 24.17 -14.52 9.25
C ASP A 169 24.39 -15.18 10.63
N ASN A 170 25.65 -15.20 11.09
CA ASN A 170 26.00 -15.73 12.41
C ASN A 170 25.56 -14.82 13.57
N ASN A 171 25.09 -13.60 13.33
CA ASN A 171 24.49 -12.76 14.37
C ASN A 171 23.03 -13.15 14.63
N ILE A 172 22.36 -13.71 13.63
CA ILE A 172 20.99 -14.22 13.72
C ILE A 172 21.02 -15.66 14.22
N PHE A 173 21.90 -16.49 13.65
CA PHE A 173 22.01 -17.92 13.93
C PHE A 173 23.44 -18.35 14.29
N PRO A 174 24.01 -17.93 15.44
CA PRO A 174 25.38 -18.30 15.81
C PRO A 174 25.58 -19.79 16.06
N GLU A 175 24.57 -20.49 16.60
CA GLU A 175 24.73 -21.86 17.15
C GLU A 175 23.96 -22.92 16.36
N THR A 176 23.17 -22.49 15.37
CA THR A 176 22.31 -23.39 14.59
C THR A 176 23.09 -23.95 13.40
N ASP A 177 22.99 -25.26 13.13
CA ASP A 177 23.60 -25.86 11.94
C ASP A 177 23.00 -25.25 10.67
N LYS A 178 23.83 -25.02 9.63
CA LYS A 178 23.40 -24.27 8.44
C LYS A 178 22.16 -24.85 7.77
N LYS A 179 21.95 -26.17 7.86
CA LYS A 179 20.82 -26.86 7.23
C LYS A 179 19.51 -26.57 7.97
N SER A 180 19.50 -26.58 9.31
CA SER A 180 18.30 -26.27 10.09
C SER A 180 18.00 -24.77 10.24
N ARG A 181 18.94 -23.89 9.90
CA ARG A 181 18.70 -22.43 9.92
C ARG A 181 17.54 -22.01 9.02
N VAL A 182 17.40 -22.65 7.86
CA VAL A 182 16.35 -22.28 6.91
C VAL A 182 14.98 -22.48 7.52
N ASP A 183 14.77 -23.53 8.33
CA ASP A 183 13.51 -23.85 9.02
C ASP A 183 13.05 -22.77 10.00
N LYS A 184 13.97 -21.87 10.38
CA LYS A 184 13.75 -20.73 11.26
C LYS A 184 13.64 -19.40 10.50
N ILE A 185 13.41 -19.45 9.18
CA ILE A 185 13.20 -18.26 8.34
C ILE A 185 11.77 -18.25 7.85
N TRP A 186 11.11 -17.12 8.09
CA TRP A 186 9.77 -16.77 7.62
C TRP A 186 9.84 -15.59 6.67
N VAL A 187 8.93 -15.54 5.71
CA VAL A 187 8.89 -14.51 4.68
C VAL A 187 7.47 -13.96 4.55
N VAL A 188 7.35 -12.65 4.66
CA VAL A 188 6.14 -11.88 4.36
C VAL A 188 6.40 -11.07 3.09
N PHE A 189 5.58 -11.32 2.07
CA PHE A 189 5.54 -10.52 0.86
C PHE A 189 4.31 -9.63 0.92
N LEU A 190 4.53 -8.33 1.08
CA LEU A 190 3.48 -7.35 1.39
C LEU A 190 3.24 -6.44 0.19
N THR A 191 2.04 -6.46 -0.36
CA THR A 191 1.67 -5.67 -1.55
C THR A 191 0.56 -4.68 -1.23
N LYS A 192 0.15 -3.84 -2.18
CA LYS A 192 -1.00 -2.96 -1.99
C LYS A 192 -2.32 -3.73 -1.93
N ASP A 193 -2.59 -4.50 -2.99
CA ASP A 193 -3.89 -5.12 -3.25
C ASP A 193 -3.83 -6.67 -3.37
N GLY A 194 -2.65 -7.29 -3.29
CA GLY A 194 -2.49 -8.75 -3.41
C GLY A 194 -2.28 -9.25 -4.84
N ASP A 195 -2.07 -8.36 -5.80
CA ASP A 195 -1.98 -8.63 -7.24
C ASP A 195 -0.55 -8.92 -7.74
N GLU A 196 0.45 -8.69 -6.90
CA GLU A 196 1.85 -8.95 -7.23
C GLU A 196 2.38 -10.23 -6.60
N LYS A 197 3.39 -10.81 -7.26
CA LYS A 197 4.05 -12.04 -6.83
C LYS A 197 5.56 -11.83 -6.87
N PRO A 198 6.32 -12.52 -6.00
CA PRO A 198 7.78 -12.52 -6.11
C PRO A 198 8.24 -13.05 -7.47
N ASP A 199 9.51 -12.79 -7.80
CA ASP A 199 10.09 -13.35 -9.02
C ASP A 199 10.10 -14.89 -9.00
N LYS A 200 9.95 -15.49 -10.19
CA LYS A 200 9.82 -16.94 -10.33
C LYS A 200 10.99 -17.72 -9.72
N ARG A 201 12.22 -17.18 -9.79
CA ARG A 201 13.40 -17.88 -9.25
C ARG A 201 13.40 -17.86 -7.73
N SER A 202 13.00 -16.75 -7.11
CA SER A 202 12.75 -16.70 -5.66
C SER A 202 11.66 -17.68 -5.23
N LEU A 203 10.55 -17.78 -5.98
CA LEU A 203 9.49 -18.74 -5.69
C LEU A 203 10.00 -20.19 -5.76
N THR A 204 10.71 -20.55 -6.82
CA THR A 204 11.32 -21.88 -6.98
C THR A 204 12.25 -22.21 -5.82
N TYR A 205 13.14 -21.27 -5.46
CA TYR A 205 14.04 -21.45 -4.33
C TYR A 205 13.29 -21.65 -3.00
N MET A 206 12.28 -20.82 -2.70
CA MET A 206 11.47 -20.96 -1.49
C MET A 206 10.75 -22.31 -1.42
N GLN A 207 10.29 -22.84 -2.56
CA GLN A 207 9.68 -24.17 -2.62
C GLN A 207 10.72 -25.27 -2.35
N GLU A 208 11.89 -25.19 -2.97
CA GLU A 208 13.00 -26.14 -2.76
C GLU A 208 13.46 -26.17 -1.29
N GLN A 209 13.38 -25.04 -0.58
CA GLN A 209 13.69 -24.91 0.84
C GLN A 209 12.52 -25.26 1.80
N GLY A 210 11.35 -25.65 1.27
CA GLY A 210 10.16 -25.93 2.07
C GLY A 210 9.62 -24.72 2.84
N ILE A 211 9.91 -23.50 2.38
CA ILE A 211 9.35 -22.25 2.91
C ILE A 211 7.94 -22.03 2.35
N CYS A 212 7.79 -22.27 1.05
CA CYS A 212 6.52 -22.20 0.32
C CYS A 212 6.10 -23.61 -0.13
N SER A 213 4.82 -23.93 -0.06
CA SER A 213 4.29 -25.24 -0.48
C SER A 213 3.82 -25.24 -1.94
N SER A 214 3.34 -24.10 -2.45
CA SER A 214 2.81 -23.94 -3.81
C SER A 214 3.46 -22.79 -4.58
N ILE A 215 3.48 -22.91 -5.90
CA ILE A 215 3.85 -21.83 -6.83
C ILE A 215 2.72 -21.75 -7.85
N GLY A 216 2.05 -20.60 -7.99
CA GLY A 216 0.91 -20.48 -8.91
C GLY A 216 -0.06 -19.37 -8.53
N GLU A 217 -1.36 -19.59 -8.74
CA GLU A 217 -2.43 -18.65 -8.36
C GLU A 217 -2.48 -18.42 -6.86
N VAL A 218 -2.30 -19.51 -6.10
CA VAL A 218 -2.25 -19.54 -4.64
C VAL A 218 -0.80 -19.71 -4.20
N LEU A 219 -0.25 -18.69 -3.53
CA LEU A 219 1.09 -18.73 -2.93
C LEU A 219 0.96 -18.92 -1.43
N GLU A 220 1.13 -20.15 -0.96
CA GLU A 220 0.93 -20.52 0.43
C GLU A 220 2.07 -21.43 0.91
N GLY A 221 2.43 -21.31 2.18
CA GLY A 221 3.36 -22.22 2.81
C GLY A 221 3.43 -22.01 4.31
N PRO A 222 4.04 -22.96 5.05
CA PRO A 222 4.09 -22.90 6.50
C PRO A 222 4.88 -21.69 7.03
N ARG A 223 5.74 -21.10 6.18
CA ARG A 223 6.66 -20.02 6.55
C ARG A 223 6.67 -18.88 5.53
N TYR A 224 5.66 -18.82 4.66
CA TYR A 224 5.49 -17.78 3.66
C TYR A 224 4.06 -17.25 3.70
N ALA A 225 3.92 -15.92 3.80
CA ALA A 225 2.62 -15.25 3.63
C ALA A 225 2.71 -14.17 2.56
N SER A 226 1.84 -14.28 1.55
CA SER A 226 1.59 -13.20 0.58
C SER A 226 0.37 -12.42 1.06
N ILE A 227 0.59 -11.23 1.60
CA ILE A 227 -0.45 -10.40 2.20
C ILE A 227 -0.53 -9.03 1.51
N SER A 228 -1.56 -8.26 1.83
CA SER A 228 -1.79 -6.95 1.25
C SER A 228 -2.20 -5.91 2.28
N TYR A 229 -1.93 -4.65 1.99
CA TYR A 229 -2.43 -3.54 2.82
C TYR A 229 -3.95 -3.52 2.86
N ARG A 230 -4.61 -3.79 1.73
CA ARG A 230 -6.07 -3.78 1.63
C ARG A 230 -6.74 -4.86 2.47
N GLU A 231 -6.33 -6.10 2.29
CA GLU A 231 -7.06 -7.27 2.82
C GLU A 231 -6.53 -7.71 4.19
N HIS A 232 -5.29 -7.32 4.55
CA HIS A 232 -4.65 -7.82 5.77
C HIS A 232 -4.24 -6.70 6.72
N ILE A 233 -3.34 -5.79 6.31
CA ILE A 233 -2.77 -4.80 7.25
C ILE A 233 -3.82 -3.82 7.75
N LEU A 234 -4.63 -3.21 6.86
CA LEU A 234 -5.64 -2.24 7.29
C LEU A 234 -6.73 -2.87 8.18
N PRO A 235 -7.31 -4.03 7.82
CA PRO A 235 -8.23 -4.75 8.71
C PRO A 235 -7.59 -5.09 10.06
N TRP A 236 -6.39 -5.68 10.07
CA TRP A 236 -5.64 -5.98 11.31
C TRP A 236 -5.45 -4.74 12.20
N LEU A 237 -5.06 -3.60 11.61
CA LEU A 237 -4.87 -2.36 12.36
C LEU A 237 -6.17 -1.87 13.01
N ARG A 238 -7.31 -1.99 12.30
CA ARG A 238 -8.62 -1.53 12.77
C ARG A 238 -9.25 -2.46 13.79
N GLU A 239 -9.14 -3.76 13.56
CA GLU A 239 -9.92 -4.78 14.26
C GLU A 239 -9.15 -5.38 15.44
N GLU A 240 -7.83 -5.50 15.32
CA GLU A 240 -6.99 -6.14 16.34
C GLU A 240 -6.12 -5.13 17.10
N VAL A 241 -5.50 -4.17 16.39
CA VAL A 241 -4.53 -3.26 17.01
C VAL A 241 -5.20 -2.08 17.69
N GLN A 242 -6.02 -1.33 16.97
CA GLN A 242 -6.65 -0.09 17.46
C GLN A 242 -7.47 -0.29 18.73
N PRO A 243 -8.30 -1.34 18.86
CA PRO A 243 -9.08 -1.57 20.08
C PRO A 243 -8.21 -1.94 21.29
N CYS A 244 -7.00 -2.47 21.04
CA CYS A 244 -6.08 -2.92 22.08
C CYS A 244 -5.11 -1.82 22.56
N VAL A 245 -5.13 -0.62 21.98
CA VAL A 245 -4.27 0.49 22.41
C VAL A 245 -4.75 0.99 23.77
N MET A 246 -3.88 0.89 24.79
CA MET A 246 -4.20 1.38 26.13
C MET A 246 -4.45 2.88 26.14
N GLN A 247 -5.41 3.34 26.94
CA GLN A 247 -5.79 4.76 27.02
C GLN A 247 -4.62 5.71 27.34
N LYS A 248 -3.62 5.23 28.10
CA LYS A 248 -2.40 5.99 28.41
C LYS A 248 -1.51 6.28 27.19
N GLU A 249 -1.64 5.49 26.13
CA GLU A 249 -0.82 5.55 24.91
C GLU A 249 -1.44 6.51 23.88
N GLN A 250 -1.84 7.71 24.31
CA GLN A 250 -2.59 8.65 23.45
C GLN A 250 -1.83 9.03 22.17
N VAL A 251 -0.51 9.17 22.26
CA VAL A 251 0.36 9.48 21.11
C VAL A 251 0.37 8.32 20.11
N LEU A 252 0.49 7.08 20.59
CA LEU A 252 0.42 5.89 19.75
C LEU A 252 -0.95 5.78 19.09
N ASN A 253 -2.04 5.94 19.84
CA ASN A 253 -3.39 5.89 19.30
C ASN A 253 -3.60 6.95 18.22
N THR A 254 -3.14 8.19 18.45
CA THR A 254 -3.25 9.28 17.47
C THR A 254 -2.46 8.98 16.20
N GLY A 255 -1.22 8.50 16.32
CA GLY A 255 -0.41 8.10 15.17
C GLY A 255 -1.00 6.92 14.41
N LEU A 256 -1.57 5.94 15.12
CA LEU A 256 -2.28 4.80 14.54
C LEU A 256 -3.52 5.24 13.75
N LEU A 257 -4.34 6.13 14.32
CA LEU A 257 -5.52 6.67 13.63
C LEU A 257 -5.13 7.46 12.38
N GLN A 258 -4.06 8.26 12.42
CA GLN A 258 -3.56 8.93 11.21
C GLN A 258 -3.08 7.94 10.17
N TYR A 259 -2.37 6.88 10.57
CA TYR A 259 -1.90 5.89 9.61
C TYR A 259 -3.05 5.07 9.00
N ILE A 260 -4.06 4.70 9.79
CA ILE A 260 -5.28 4.05 9.29
C ILE A 260 -5.97 4.95 8.26
N ASP A 261 -6.24 6.21 8.60
CA ASP A 261 -6.87 7.16 7.68
C ASP A 261 -6.03 7.39 6.40
N PHE A 262 -4.70 7.43 6.52
CA PHE A 262 -3.80 7.53 5.37
C PHE A 262 -3.90 6.30 4.45
N LEU A 263 -3.88 5.09 5.02
CA LEU A 263 -4.06 3.86 4.25
C LEU A 263 -5.42 3.83 3.55
N GLU A 264 -6.49 4.29 4.21
CA GLU A 264 -7.81 4.42 3.59
C GLU A 264 -7.81 5.33 2.36
N GLY A 265 -7.13 6.48 2.45
CA GLY A 265 -6.93 7.40 1.33
C GLY A 265 -6.12 6.77 0.21
N MET A 266 -4.97 6.16 0.54
CA MET A 266 -4.09 5.46 -0.42
C MET A 266 -4.82 4.33 -1.16
N LEU A 267 -5.71 3.62 -0.48
CA LEU A 267 -6.52 2.51 -1.01
C LEU A 267 -7.80 2.98 -1.71
N GLY A 268 -8.14 4.27 -1.63
CA GLY A 268 -9.33 4.87 -2.25
C GLY A 268 -10.65 4.43 -1.58
N ILE A 269 -10.61 4.10 -0.29
CA ILE A 269 -11.76 3.59 0.49
C ILE A 269 -12.10 4.47 1.69
N ARG A 270 -11.47 5.66 1.80
CA ARG A 270 -11.79 6.64 2.83
C ARG A 270 -13.26 7.01 2.76
N LYS A 271 -13.97 6.93 3.88
CA LYS A 271 -15.45 7.02 3.93
C LYS A 271 -15.97 8.36 3.39
N SER A 272 -15.32 9.46 3.77
CA SER A 272 -15.66 10.82 3.30
C SER A 272 -15.57 10.93 1.77
N GLU A 273 -14.49 10.41 1.19
CA GLU A 273 -14.25 10.43 -0.25
C GLU A 273 -15.17 9.48 -1.01
N THR A 274 -15.43 8.29 -0.47
CA THR A 274 -16.29 7.28 -1.11
C THR A 274 -17.73 7.77 -1.23
N LYS A 275 -18.24 8.43 -0.19
CA LYS A 275 -19.57 9.06 -0.22
C LYS A 275 -19.67 10.11 -1.31
N MET A 276 -18.68 11.04 -1.36
CA MET A 276 -18.62 12.07 -2.38
C MET A 276 -18.51 11.47 -3.80
N MET A 277 -17.70 10.44 -3.96
CA MET A 277 -17.56 9.72 -5.23
C MET A 277 -18.90 9.15 -5.71
N GLU A 278 -19.68 8.54 -4.83
CA GLU A 278 -20.97 7.97 -5.18
C GLU A 278 -21.97 9.07 -5.58
N GLN A 279 -21.99 10.19 -4.86
CA GLN A 279 -22.81 11.36 -5.20
C GLN A 279 -22.43 11.96 -6.57
N ASN A 280 -21.14 12.09 -6.86
CA ASN A 280 -20.64 12.55 -8.16
C ASN A 280 -21.06 11.62 -9.31
N LYS A 281 -20.97 10.30 -9.12
CA LYS A 281 -21.43 9.31 -10.10
C LYS A 281 -22.93 9.42 -10.37
N GLN A 282 -23.73 9.55 -9.33
CA GLN A 282 -25.19 9.69 -9.45
C GLN A 282 -25.58 10.97 -10.17
N TRP A 283 -24.90 12.08 -9.86
CA TRP A 283 -25.11 13.36 -10.54
C TRP A 283 -24.81 13.25 -12.04
N LEU A 284 -23.67 12.64 -12.40
CA LEU A 284 -23.26 12.46 -13.80
C LEU A 284 -24.24 11.58 -14.57
N LYS A 285 -24.65 10.45 -13.98
CA LYS A 285 -25.67 9.56 -14.58
C LYS A 285 -26.95 10.32 -14.89
N LYS A 286 -27.43 11.14 -13.94
CA LYS A 286 -28.67 11.92 -14.09
C LYS A 286 -28.54 13.02 -15.16
N LYS A 287 -27.41 13.71 -15.22
CA LYS A 287 -27.21 14.87 -16.12
C LYS A 287 -26.85 14.49 -17.56
N LEU A 288 -26.18 13.36 -17.75
CA LEU A 288 -25.74 12.88 -19.06
C LEU A 288 -26.67 11.84 -19.69
N ASP A 289 -27.78 11.49 -19.03
CA ASP A 289 -28.71 10.42 -19.44
C ASP A 289 -27.97 9.11 -19.79
N LEU A 290 -26.91 8.82 -19.03
CA LEU A 290 -26.07 7.65 -19.25
C LEU A 290 -26.81 6.41 -18.71
N ASN A 291 -27.64 5.81 -19.57
CA ASN A 291 -28.31 4.53 -19.30
C ASN A 291 -27.36 3.31 -19.42
N LYS A 292 -26.09 3.53 -19.80
CA LYS A 292 -25.08 2.47 -19.87
C LYS A 292 -24.36 2.27 -18.52
N PRO A 293 -24.03 1.02 -18.13
CA PRO A 293 -23.27 0.76 -16.92
C PRO A 293 -21.88 1.43 -16.97
N PHE A 294 -21.51 2.13 -15.89
CA PHE A 294 -20.22 2.83 -15.72
C PHE A 294 -18.99 1.92 -15.98
N VAL A 295 -19.17 0.60 -15.89
CA VAL A 295 -18.15 -0.43 -16.19
C VAL A 295 -17.72 -0.43 -17.65
N GLU A 296 -18.63 -0.16 -18.60
CA GLU A 296 -18.29 -0.05 -20.03
C GLU A 296 -17.49 1.21 -20.31
N LEU A 297 -17.90 2.34 -19.70
CA LEU A 297 -17.18 3.62 -19.77
C LEU A 297 -15.73 3.48 -19.27
N ASN A 298 -15.50 2.71 -18.21
CA ASN A 298 -14.17 2.45 -17.66
C ASN A 298 -13.27 1.60 -18.58
N LYS A 299 -13.82 0.67 -19.38
CA LYS A 299 -13.05 -0.07 -20.39
C LYS A 299 -12.59 0.86 -21.51
N ASP A 300 -13.48 1.74 -21.97
CA ASP A 300 -13.17 2.75 -22.99
C ASP A 300 -12.12 3.75 -22.48
N LEU A 301 -12.22 4.17 -21.21
CA LEU A 301 -11.22 5.04 -20.57
C LEU A 301 -9.84 4.39 -20.43
N ARG A 302 -9.77 3.08 -20.15
CA ARG A 302 -8.49 2.34 -20.14
C ARG A 302 -7.88 2.25 -21.53
N SER A 303 -8.69 2.01 -22.55
CA SER A 303 -8.30 2.01 -23.97
C SER A 303 -7.72 3.37 -24.38
N ILE A 304 -8.44 4.47 -24.10
CA ILE A 304 -8.00 5.84 -24.42
C ILE A 304 -6.71 6.21 -23.68
N ARG A 305 -6.57 5.86 -22.39
CA ARG A 305 -5.32 6.08 -21.63
C ARG A 305 -4.14 5.30 -22.21
N LEU A 306 -4.36 4.08 -22.68
CA LEU A 306 -3.32 3.26 -23.30
C LEU A 306 -2.87 3.86 -24.64
N ASP A 307 -3.80 4.38 -25.44
CA ASP A 307 -3.48 4.99 -26.74
C ASP A 307 -2.80 6.35 -26.61
N LEU A 308 -3.21 7.20 -25.65
CA LEU A 308 -2.48 8.44 -25.33
C LEU A 308 -1.05 8.15 -24.87
N ARG A 309 -0.83 7.09 -24.07
CA ARG A 309 0.52 6.66 -23.67
C ARG A 309 1.36 6.13 -24.83
N LYS A 310 0.75 5.50 -25.85
CA LYS A 310 1.45 5.08 -27.07
C LYS A 310 1.84 6.27 -27.93
N GLN A 311 0.95 7.24 -28.11
CA GLN A 311 1.21 8.47 -28.85
C GLN A 311 2.30 9.32 -28.21
N GLN A 312 2.33 9.38 -26.88
CA GLN A 312 3.37 10.10 -26.13
C GLN A 312 4.74 9.43 -26.23
N LYS A 313 4.80 8.10 -26.46
CA LYS A 313 6.04 7.36 -26.73
C LYS A 313 6.52 7.45 -28.18
N SER A 314 5.64 7.76 -29.14
CA SER A 314 6.03 7.97 -30.55
C SER A 314 6.51 9.40 -30.85
N LEU A 315 6.47 10.28 -29.85
CA LEU A 315 6.88 11.69 -29.92
C LEU A 315 8.22 11.96 -29.22
N VAL A 316 8.96 10.90 -28.83
CA VAL A 316 10.30 10.96 -28.24
C VAL A 316 11.29 10.28 -29.16
#